data_AF-A0A562R4D1-F1
#
_entry.id   AF-A0A562R4D1-F1
#
_cell.length_a   1.000
_cell.length_b   1.000
_cell.length_c   1.000
_cell.angle_alpha   90.00
_cell.angle_beta   90.00
_cell.angle_gamma   90.00
#
_symmetry.space_group_name_H-M   'P 1'
#
loop_
_entity.id
_entity.type
_entity.pdbx_description
1 polymer ?
#
loop_
_entity_poly.entity_id
_entity_poly.type
_entity_poly.pdbx_seq_one_letter_code
_entity_poly.pdbx_strand_id
1 'polypeptide(L)'
;MEFKALFGNSREKMAERWVALVAGTYPSRRSQSFFLNEKDPFANPVGHTLHTVLPEVLKGLVEGLGDAELEKLLDPLIRIRAVQEFTPKEAVTFVFYLKDLAREALGSKILEDKKNQSMLYAFDKRVDDLSLIAFSLYMACREQIWSFKSRHVVERSINLLEKADILCEVENLGVDILPQRIFRKMQKDAAEKKEAITN
;
A
#
# COMPACT_ATOMS: atom_id res chain seq x y z
N MET A 1 16.22 -21.43 -9.76
CA MET A 1 17.34 -20.47 -9.60
C MET A 1 18.23 -20.92 -8.44
N GLU A 2 19.56 -20.72 -8.53
CA GLU A 2 20.55 -21.24 -7.57
C GLU A 2 20.72 -20.42 -6.26
N PHE A 3 19.84 -19.45 -5.95
CA PHE A 3 19.95 -18.66 -4.73
C PHE A 3 19.82 -19.49 -3.44
N LYS A 4 19.10 -20.62 -3.49
CA LYS A 4 19.00 -21.55 -2.36
C LYS A 4 20.38 -22.05 -1.90
N ALA A 5 21.25 -22.39 -2.85
CA ALA A 5 22.60 -22.85 -2.57
C ALA A 5 23.49 -21.70 -2.07
N LEU A 6 23.26 -20.49 -2.57
CA LEU A 6 24.01 -19.29 -2.20
C LEU A 6 23.82 -18.90 -0.73
N PHE A 7 22.56 -18.88 -0.26
CA PHE A 7 22.25 -18.38 1.09
C PHE A 7 22.08 -19.47 2.15
N GLY A 8 21.88 -20.75 1.76
CA GLY A 8 21.89 -21.90 2.67
C GLY A 8 21.17 -21.68 4.01
N ASN A 9 21.91 -21.79 5.11
CA ASN A 9 21.43 -21.58 6.49
C ASN A 9 21.43 -20.12 6.94
N SER A 10 22.01 -19.20 6.17
CA SER A 10 22.03 -17.77 6.49
C SER A 10 20.68 -17.09 6.26
N ARG A 11 19.75 -17.75 5.56
CA ARG A 11 18.43 -17.19 5.19
C ARG A 11 17.56 -16.82 6.39
N GLU A 12 17.51 -17.68 7.40
CA GLU A 12 16.71 -17.43 8.62
C GLU A 12 17.23 -16.19 9.36
N LYS A 13 18.54 -16.15 9.59
CA LYS A 13 19.21 -14.97 10.19
C LYS A 13 19.00 -13.71 9.37
N MET A 14 19.01 -13.84 8.04
CA MET A 14 18.77 -12.72 7.13
C MET A 14 17.34 -12.20 7.26
N ALA A 15 16.35 -13.10 7.35
CA ALA A 15 14.96 -12.74 7.55
C ALA A 15 14.73 -12.05 8.91
N GLU A 16 15.27 -12.61 9.99
CA GLU A 16 15.18 -12.01 11.34
C GLU A 16 15.78 -10.61 11.38
N ARG A 17 16.97 -10.44 10.80
CA ARG A 17 17.64 -9.14 10.75
C ARG A 17 16.92 -8.16 9.84
N TRP A 18 16.32 -8.64 8.75
CA TRP A 18 15.47 -7.81 7.90
C TRP A 18 14.27 -7.29 8.67
N VAL A 19 13.54 -8.16 9.39
CA VAL A 19 12.41 -7.77 10.25
C VAL A 19 12.84 -6.71 11.26
N ALA A 20 13.99 -6.90 11.94
CA ALA A 20 14.51 -5.94 12.90
C ALA A 20 14.80 -4.56 12.27
N LEU A 21 15.42 -4.53 11.09
CA LEU A 21 15.68 -3.29 10.35
C LEU A 21 14.37 -2.60 9.93
N VAL A 22 13.42 -3.36 9.38
CA VAL A 22 12.14 -2.81 8.92
C VAL A 22 11.32 -2.27 10.11
N ALA A 23 11.30 -2.97 11.25
CA ALA A 23 10.63 -2.50 12.46
C ALA A 23 11.20 -1.16 12.94
N GLY A 24 12.52 -0.95 12.80
CA GLY A 24 13.19 0.30 13.15
C GLY A 24 12.84 1.50 12.25
N THR A 25 12.19 1.28 11.11
CA THR A 25 11.80 2.37 10.20
C THR A 25 10.46 3.01 10.54
N TYR A 26 9.67 2.43 11.45
CA TYR A 26 8.35 2.99 11.79
C TYR A 26 8.49 4.24 12.66
N PRO A 27 7.98 5.40 12.20
CA PRO A 27 7.98 6.62 12.99
C PRO A 27 6.91 6.47 14.07
N SER A 28 7.28 6.04 15.29
CA SER A 28 6.26 5.90 16.33
C SER A 28 6.68 6.28 17.74
N ARG A 29 5.64 6.73 18.45
CA ARG A 29 5.44 6.89 19.90
C ARG A 29 5.63 5.57 20.69
N ARG A 30 5.66 4.41 20.01
CA ARG A 30 6.03 3.08 20.54
C ARG A 30 7.44 2.72 20.07
N SER A 31 8.20 2.01 20.90
CA SER A 31 9.59 1.64 20.61
C SER A 31 9.69 0.51 19.59
N GLN A 32 10.81 0.43 18.86
CA GLN A 32 11.17 -0.71 18.01
C GLN A 32 11.04 -2.05 18.76
N SER A 33 11.42 -2.07 20.05
CA SER A 33 11.29 -3.23 20.93
C SER A 33 9.86 -3.74 21.05
N PHE A 34 8.86 -2.85 21.04
CA PHE A 34 7.45 -3.27 21.06
C PHE A 34 7.10 -4.12 19.82
N PHE A 35 7.47 -3.66 18.63
CA PHE A 35 7.16 -4.37 17.39
C PHE A 35 7.80 -5.76 17.31
N LEU A 36 8.97 -5.93 17.94
CA LEU A 36 9.72 -7.19 17.92
C LEU A 36 9.32 -8.17 19.04
N ASN A 37 8.88 -7.65 20.20
CA ASN A 37 8.68 -8.48 21.39
C ASN A 37 7.20 -8.74 21.74
N GLU A 38 6.27 -7.87 21.30
CA GLU A 38 4.84 -8.07 21.55
C GLU A 38 4.27 -9.15 20.62
N LYS A 39 3.73 -10.21 21.23
CA LYS A 39 3.30 -11.42 20.51
C LYS A 39 1.82 -11.41 20.14
N ASP A 40 1.01 -10.61 20.83
CA ASP A 40 -0.42 -10.53 20.52
C ASP A 40 -0.63 -9.82 19.17
N PRO A 41 -1.19 -10.50 18.14
CA PRO A 41 -1.45 -9.91 16.84
C PRO A 41 -2.44 -8.74 16.88
N PHE A 42 -3.33 -8.71 17.88
CA PHE A 42 -4.28 -7.60 18.04
C PHE A 42 -3.61 -6.35 18.64
N ALA A 43 -2.72 -6.54 19.62
CA ALA A 43 -1.93 -5.45 20.18
C ALA A 43 -0.83 -4.94 19.22
N ASN A 44 -0.29 -5.84 18.40
CA ASN A 44 0.85 -5.60 17.49
C ASN A 44 0.62 -6.10 16.05
N PRO A 45 -0.37 -5.55 15.33
CA PRO A 45 -0.67 -5.98 13.95
C PRO A 45 0.48 -5.69 12.99
N VAL A 46 1.26 -4.63 13.23
CA VAL A 46 2.43 -4.28 12.43
C VAL A 46 3.54 -5.32 12.60
N GLY A 47 3.95 -5.61 13.84
CA GLY A 47 4.99 -6.60 14.11
C GLY A 47 4.61 -7.99 13.59
N HIS A 48 3.36 -8.41 13.82
CA HIS A 48 2.86 -9.67 13.27
C HIS A 48 2.99 -9.72 11.74
N THR A 49 2.60 -8.64 11.03
CA THR A 49 2.74 -8.55 9.57
C THR A 49 4.20 -8.61 9.12
N LEU A 50 5.12 -7.94 9.84
CA LEU A 50 6.55 -8.00 9.51
C LEU A 50 7.10 -9.42 9.63
N HIS A 51 6.77 -10.11 10.72
CA HIS A 51 7.25 -11.47 10.98
C HIS A 51 6.64 -12.53 10.04
N THR A 52 5.49 -12.26 9.42
CA THR A 52 4.88 -13.18 8.45
C THR A 52 5.28 -12.86 7.01
N VAL A 53 5.23 -11.59 6.62
CA VAL A 53 5.43 -11.17 5.22
C VAL A 53 6.90 -11.23 4.81
N LEU A 54 7.81 -10.67 5.62
CA LEU A 54 9.21 -10.52 5.20
C LEU A 54 9.91 -11.87 4.98
N PRO A 55 9.78 -12.89 5.85
CA PRO A 55 10.39 -14.19 5.59
C PRO A 55 9.85 -14.86 4.33
N GLU A 56 8.54 -14.77 4.07
CA GLU A 56 7.92 -15.36 2.87
C GLU A 56 8.31 -14.63 1.58
N VAL A 57 8.45 -13.30 1.61
CA VAL A 57 8.99 -12.54 0.47
C VAL A 57 10.43 -12.93 0.20
N LEU A 58 11.27 -13.01 1.23
CA LEU A 58 12.66 -13.43 1.06
C LEU A 58 12.75 -14.85 0.48
N LYS A 59 11.96 -15.77 1.01
CA LYS A 59 11.83 -17.12 0.46
C LYS A 59 11.41 -17.04 -1.01
N GLY A 60 10.36 -16.30 -1.34
CA GLY A 60 9.90 -16.14 -2.72
C GLY A 60 10.95 -15.59 -3.70
N LEU A 61 11.76 -14.62 -3.24
CA LEU A 61 12.90 -14.12 -4.02
C LEU A 61 13.92 -15.22 -4.30
N VAL A 62 14.29 -15.99 -3.28
CA VAL A 62 15.27 -17.09 -3.37
C VAL A 62 14.74 -18.25 -4.22
N GLU A 63 13.45 -18.54 -4.15
CA GLU A 63 12.82 -19.64 -4.87
C GLU A 63 12.50 -19.30 -6.33
N GLY A 64 12.45 -18.01 -6.67
CA GLY A 64 12.18 -17.57 -8.04
C GLY A 64 10.70 -17.36 -8.35
N LEU A 65 9.87 -17.03 -7.35
CA LEU A 65 8.45 -16.72 -7.55
C LEU A 65 8.23 -15.60 -8.60
N GLY A 66 7.10 -15.64 -9.29
CA GLY A 66 6.73 -14.60 -10.25
C GLY A 66 6.31 -13.30 -9.56
N ASP A 67 6.27 -12.23 -10.35
CA ASP A 67 5.96 -10.88 -9.86
C ASP A 67 4.58 -10.82 -9.17
N ALA A 68 3.57 -11.46 -9.76
CA ALA A 68 2.20 -11.49 -9.21
C ALA A 68 2.11 -12.20 -7.84
N GLU A 69 2.99 -13.16 -7.56
CA GLU A 69 3.03 -13.86 -6.28
C GLU A 69 3.74 -13.01 -5.23
N LEU A 70 4.86 -12.37 -5.62
CA LEU A 70 5.57 -11.41 -4.77
C LEU A 70 4.72 -10.19 -4.43
N GLU A 71 3.92 -9.72 -5.38
CA GLU A 71 2.96 -8.63 -5.19
C GLU A 71 1.94 -8.99 -4.11
N LYS A 72 1.33 -10.17 -4.19
CA LYS A 72 0.37 -10.66 -3.18
C LYS A 72 0.99 -10.78 -1.79
N LEU A 73 2.24 -11.25 -1.72
CA LEU A 73 2.96 -11.37 -0.45
C LEU A 73 3.26 -9.99 0.16
N LEU A 74 3.61 -9.00 -0.68
CA LEU A 74 3.97 -7.66 -0.23
C LEU A 74 2.77 -6.77 0.14
N ASP A 75 1.60 -6.98 -0.47
CA ASP A 75 0.42 -6.10 -0.32
C ASP A 75 0.10 -5.75 1.14
N PRO A 76 0.01 -6.70 2.10
CA PRO A 76 -0.35 -6.37 3.48
C PRO A 76 0.62 -5.39 4.13
N LEU A 77 1.93 -5.58 3.91
CA LEU A 77 2.96 -4.71 4.47
C LEU A 77 2.93 -3.32 3.83
N ILE A 78 2.81 -3.26 2.50
CA ILE A 78 2.78 -2.00 1.76
C ILE A 78 1.52 -1.20 2.09
N ARG A 79 0.37 -1.86 2.25
CA ARG A 79 -0.89 -1.23 2.65
C ARG A 79 -0.79 -0.59 4.04
N ILE A 80 -0.19 -1.29 5.01
CA ILE A 80 0.10 -0.72 6.34
C ILE A 80 0.96 0.54 6.18
N ARG A 81 2.05 0.47 5.41
CA ARG A 81 2.95 1.62 5.17
C ARG A 81 2.26 2.78 4.45
N ALA A 82 1.32 2.51 3.54
CA ALA A 82 0.55 3.55 2.86
C ALA A 82 -0.37 4.32 3.82
N VAL A 83 -0.98 3.62 4.79
CA VAL A 83 -1.84 4.22 5.82
C VAL A 83 -1.03 5.01 6.86
N GLN A 84 0.20 4.58 7.17
CA GLN A 84 1.10 5.27 8.12
C GLN A 84 1.78 6.52 7.54
N GLU A 85 1.29 7.05 6.42
CA GLU A 85 1.72 8.30 5.78
C GLU A 85 3.23 8.41 5.44
N PHE A 86 3.95 7.29 5.38
CA PHE A 86 5.33 7.26 4.86
C PHE A 86 5.41 7.92 3.50
N THR A 87 6.53 8.57 3.18
CA THR A 87 6.83 8.98 1.81
C THR A 87 7.06 7.75 0.91
N PRO A 88 6.93 7.87 -0.43
CA PRO A 88 7.21 6.75 -1.34
C PRO A 88 8.61 6.16 -1.14
N LYS A 89 9.60 7.03 -0.88
CA LYS A 89 10.98 6.61 -0.58
C LYS A 89 11.02 5.74 0.68
N GLU A 90 10.49 6.21 1.79
CA GLU A 90 10.55 5.48 3.06
C GLU A 90 9.75 4.16 3.01
N ALA A 91 8.63 4.17 2.29
CA ALA A 91 7.78 3.00 2.12
C ALA A 91 8.50 1.85 1.42
N VAL A 92 9.38 2.13 0.44
CA VAL A 92 10.06 1.13 -0.40
C VAL A 92 11.50 0.84 0.05
N THR A 93 12.14 1.76 0.78
CA THR A 93 13.57 1.66 1.16
C THR A 93 13.93 0.31 1.81
N PHE A 94 13.00 -0.29 2.57
CA PHE A 94 13.23 -1.56 3.25
C PHE A 94 13.63 -2.72 2.32
N VAL A 95 13.20 -2.69 1.05
CA VAL A 95 13.53 -3.70 0.05
C VAL A 95 15.04 -3.71 -0.21
N PHE A 96 15.67 -2.54 -0.26
CA PHE A 96 17.10 -2.40 -0.54
C PHE A 96 18.00 -2.92 0.59
N TYR A 97 17.50 -3.02 1.83
CA TYR A 97 18.24 -3.62 2.94
C TYR A 97 18.64 -5.08 2.66
N LEU A 98 17.88 -5.79 1.81
CA LEU A 98 18.24 -7.14 1.39
C LEU A 98 19.59 -7.21 0.67
N LYS A 99 19.99 -6.15 -0.04
CA LYS A 99 21.27 -6.12 -0.75
C LYS A 99 22.44 -6.13 0.23
N ASP A 100 22.34 -5.32 1.29
CA ASP A 100 23.38 -5.25 2.32
C ASP A 100 23.41 -6.53 3.14
N LEU A 101 22.24 -7.03 3.53
CA LEU A 101 22.10 -8.30 4.23
C LEU A 101 22.67 -9.48 3.42
N ALA A 102 22.48 -9.50 2.09
CA ALA A 102 23.06 -10.51 1.22
C ALA A 102 24.60 -10.43 1.19
N ARG A 103 25.17 -9.22 1.15
CA ARG A 103 26.62 -9.01 1.20
C ARG A 103 27.21 -9.47 2.52
N GLU A 104 26.56 -9.14 3.63
CA GLU A 104 26.96 -9.59 4.96
C GLU A 104 26.87 -11.11 5.12
N ALA A 105 25.80 -11.74 4.59
CA ALA A 105 25.59 -13.18 4.68
C ALA A 105 26.65 -13.98 3.90
N LEU A 106 27.20 -13.41 2.82
CA LEU A 106 28.22 -14.05 2.00
C LEU A 106 29.64 -13.69 2.44
N GLY A 107 29.88 -12.51 3.01
CA GLY A 107 31.17 -12.10 3.54
C GLY A 107 32.31 -12.21 2.53
N SER A 108 33.45 -12.77 2.95
CA SER A 108 34.63 -12.96 2.08
C SER A 108 34.40 -13.95 0.93
N LYS A 109 33.39 -14.83 1.01
CA LYS A 109 33.07 -15.82 -0.03
C LYS A 109 32.69 -15.20 -1.38
N ILE A 110 32.32 -13.91 -1.39
CA ILE A 110 32.05 -13.15 -2.61
C ILE A 110 33.35 -12.92 -3.40
N LEU A 111 34.47 -12.68 -2.71
CA LEU A 111 35.74 -12.34 -3.35
C LEU A 111 36.47 -13.56 -3.91
N GLU A 112 36.15 -14.75 -3.41
CA GLU A 112 36.85 -16.00 -3.71
C GLU A 112 36.34 -16.69 -4.99
N ASP A 113 35.10 -16.43 -5.44
CA ASP A 113 34.49 -17.12 -6.59
C ASP A 113 33.70 -16.17 -7.50
N LYS A 114 34.06 -16.15 -8.79
CA LYS A 114 33.33 -15.42 -9.85
C LYS A 114 31.87 -15.88 -9.97
N LYS A 115 31.56 -17.14 -9.68
CA LYS A 115 30.18 -17.67 -9.71
C LYS A 115 29.33 -16.98 -8.64
N ASN A 116 29.86 -16.81 -7.43
CA ASN A 116 29.16 -16.13 -6.34
C ASN A 116 28.91 -14.66 -6.66
N GLN A 117 29.85 -13.98 -7.31
CA GLN A 117 29.68 -12.59 -7.76
C GLN A 117 28.56 -12.47 -8.79
N SER A 118 28.52 -13.37 -9.78
CA SER A 118 27.45 -13.39 -10.78
C SER A 118 26.09 -13.66 -10.16
N MET A 119 26.00 -14.55 -9.18
CA MET A 119 24.73 -14.81 -8.48
C MET A 119 24.30 -13.64 -7.60
N LEU A 120 25.24 -12.99 -6.91
CA LEU A 120 24.93 -11.80 -6.12
C LEU A 120 24.39 -10.67 -7.01
N TYR A 121 24.98 -10.46 -8.19
CA TYR A 121 24.46 -9.51 -9.17
C TYR A 121 23.05 -9.85 -9.65
N ALA A 122 22.77 -11.13 -9.92
CA ALA A 122 21.43 -11.59 -10.28
C ALA A 122 20.42 -11.40 -9.13
N PHE A 123 20.85 -11.57 -7.88
CA PHE A 123 20.03 -11.29 -6.71
C PHE A 123 19.76 -9.79 -6.57
N ASP A 124 20.78 -8.94 -6.72
CA ASP A 124 20.63 -7.48 -6.67
C ASP A 124 19.60 -6.98 -7.69
N LYS A 125 19.64 -7.51 -8.92
CA LYS A 125 18.65 -7.19 -9.97
C LYS A 125 17.23 -7.57 -9.53
N ARG A 126 17.06 -8.75 -8.94
CA ARG A 126 15.76 -9.24 -8.47
C ARG A 126 15.22 -8.42 -7.29
N VAL A 127 16.10 -7.90 -6.45
CA VAL A 127 15.74 -6.94 -5.39
C VAL A 127 15.31 -5.60 -5.99
N ASP A 128 15.96 -5.13 -7.06
CA ASP A 128 15.53 -3.93 -7.79
C ASP A 128 14.14 -4.12 -8.40
N ASP A 129 13.87 -5.26 -9.03
CA ASP A 129 12.54 -5.59 -9.57
C ASP A 129 11.48 -5.61 -8.45
N LEU A 130 11.79 -6.22 -7.29
CA LEU A 130 10.90 -6.20 -6.11
C LEU A 130 10.61 -4.77 -5.63
N SER A 131 11.59 -3.87 -5.71
CA SER A 131 11.40 -2.47 -5.30
C SER A 131 10.39 -1.75 -6.19
N LEU A 132 10.36 -2.07 -7.49
CA LEU A 132 9.39 -1.53 -8.44
C LEU A 132 7.98 -2.06 -8.17
N ILE A 133 7.84 -3.35 -7.82
CA ILE A 133 6.57 -3.95 -7.39
C ILE A 133 6.07 -3.24 -6.11
N ALA A 134 6.93 -3.12 -5.11
CA ALA A 134 6.59 -2.45 -3.85
C ALA A 134 6.18 -0.99 -4.05
N PHE A 135 6.88 -0.26 -4.93
CA PHE A 135 6.53 1.11 -5.30
C PHE A 135 5.16 1.19 -5.97
N SER A 136 4.90 0.31 -6.94
CA SER A 136 3.62 0.28 -7.67
C SER A 136 2.45 -0.01 -6.73
N LEU A 137 2.58 -0.99 -5.84
CA LEU A 137 1.60 -1.30 -4.79
C LEU A 137 1.34 -0.10 -3.87
N TYR A 138 2.41 0.58 -3.46
CA TYR A 138 2.31 1.73 -2.57
C TYR A 138 1.54 2.86 -3.25
N MET A 139 1.86 3.17 -4.52
CA MET A 139 1.17 4.20 -5.29
C MET A 139 -0.31 3.87 -5.50
N ALA A 140 -0.64 2.61 -5.83
CA ALA A 140 -2.02 2.16 -5.95
C ALA A 140 -2.80 2.33 -4.62
N CYS A 141 -2.19 1.97 -3.49
CA CYS A 141 -2.80 2.18 -2.17
C CYS A 141 -3.02 3.67 -1.87
N ARG A 142 -2.03 4.53 -2.19
CA ARG A 142 -2.15 5.98 -1.97
C ARG A 142 -3.24 6.59 -2.84
N GLU A 143 -3.32 6.20 -4.11
CA GLU A 143 -4.37 6.65 -5.02
C GLU A 143 -5.77 6.31 -4.49
N GLN A 144 -5.96 5.08 -4.01
CA GLN A 144 -7.21 4.66 -3.36
C GLN A 144 -7.54 5.54 -2.15
N ILE A 145 -6.58 5.77 -1.25
CA ILE A 145 -6.77 6.63 -0.07
C ILE A 145 -7.17 8.05 -0.50
N TRP A 146 -6.51 8.61 -1.51
CA TRP A 146 -6.84 9.94 -2.02
C TRP A 146 -8.21 10.00 -2.67
N SER A 147 -8.61 8.97 -3.42
CA SER A 147 -9.95 8.86 -4.01
C SER A 147 -11.05 8.82 -2.95
N PHE A 148 -10.80 8.15 -1.81
CA PHE A 148 -11.74 8.12 -0.70
C PHE A 148 -11.82 9.48 0.00
N LYS A 149 -10.68 10.15 0.20
CA LYS A 149 -10.64 11.50 0.78
C LYS A 149 -11.40 12.50 -0.09
N SER A 150 -11.19 12.49 -1.40
CA SER A 150 -11.87 13.42 -2.32
C SER A 150 -13.37 13.16 -2.37
N ARG A 151 -13.79 11.90 -2.50
CA ARG A 151 -15.21 11.51 -2.49
C ARG A 151 -15.90 11.92 -1.20
N HIS A 152 -15.26 11.67 -0.05
CA HIS A 152 -15.82 12.05 1.25
C HIS A 152 -16.04 13.56 1.37
N VAL A 153 -15.11 14.39 0.87
CA VAL A 153 -15.28 15.85 0.86
C VAL A 153 -16.47 16.26 -0.01
N VAL A 154 -16.58 15.70 -1.21
CA VAL A 154 -17.70 15.99 -2.14
C VAL A 154 -19.04 15.58 -1.53
N GLU A 155 -19.16 14.34 -1.05
CA GLU A 155 -20.37 13.83 -0.41
C GLU A 155 -20.76 14.68 0.80
N ARG A 156 -19.79 15.05 1.65
CA ARG A 156 -20.05 15.93 2.80
C ARG A 156 -20.58 17.29 2.36
N SER A 157 -20.02 17.88 1.31
CA SER A 157 -20.47 19.17 0.77
C SER A 157 -21.89 19.09 0.21
N ILE A 158 -22.21 18.06 -0.57
CA ILE A 158 -23.56 17.82 -1.11
C ILE A 158 -24.57 17.69 0.04
N ASN A 159 -24.29 16.80 1.00
CA ASN A 159 -25.16 16.58 2.16
C ASN A 159 -25.44 17.85 2.98
N LEU A 160 -24.47 18.77 3.09
CA LEU A 160 -24.66 20.04 3.79
C LEU A 160 -25.56 21.01 2.99
N LEU A 161 -25.41 21.04 1.67
CA LEU A 161 -26.20 21.89 0.78
C LEU A 161 -27.66 21.42 0.66
N GLU A 162 -27.88 20.10 0.67
CA GLU A 162 -29.23 19.52 0.76
C GLU A 162 -29.90 19.85 2.09
N LYS A 163 -29.19 19.66 3.21
CA LYS A 163 -29.71 20.03 4.54
C LYS A 163 -30.02 21.52 4.69
N ALA A 164 -29.29 22.36 3.95
CA ALA A 164 -29.52 23.80 3.90
C ALA A 164 -30.61 24.22 2.89
N ASP A 165 -31.25 23.27 2.20
CA ASP A 165 -32.29 23.51 1.18
C ASP A 165 -31.78 24.41 0.02
N ILE A 166 -30.48 24.28 -0.30
CA ILE A 166 -29.81 25.01 -1.39
C ILE A 166 -29.77 24.15 -2.67
N LEU A 167 -29.64 22.84 -2.52
CA LEU A 167 -29.62 21.85 -3.60
C LEU A 167 -30.67 20.77 -3.33
N CYS A 168 -31.31 20.29 -4.40
CA CYS A 168 -32.17 19.10 -4.35
C CYS A 168 -31.84 18.19 -5.53
N GLU A 169 -31.71 16.88 -5.26
CA GLU A 169 -31.64 15.88 -6.33
C GLU A 169 -32.98 15.83 -7.08
N VAL A 170 -32.91 15.84 -8.41
CA VAL A 170 -34.10 15.77 -9.28
C VAL A 170 -34.08 14.43 -10.01
N GLU A 171 -34.91 13.49 -9.56
CA GLU A 171 -34.97 12.11 -10.11
C GLU A 171 -35.16 12.05 -11.64
N ASN A 172 -35.75 13.08 -12.26
CA ASN A 172 -36.09 13.11 -13.69
C ASN A 172 -34.97 13.59 -14.64
N LEU A 173 -33.76 13.91 -14.15
CA LEU A 173 -32.65 14.44 -14.98
C LEU A 173 -31.39 13.57 -15.02
N GLY A 174 -31.38 12.41 -14.36
CA GLY A 174 -30.16 11.60 -14.25
C GLY A 174 -29.13 12.24 -13.29
N VAL A 175 -27.84 12.27 -13.65
CA VAL A 175 -26.70 12.67 -12.80
C VAL A 175 -26.53 14.19 -12.59
N ASP A 176 -27.43 15.01 -13.15
CA ASP A 176 -27.32 16.47 -13.09
C ASP A 176 -27.91 17.06 -11.81
N ILE A 177 -27.06 17.77 -11.04
CA ILE A 177 -27.45 18.47 -9.80
C ILE A 177 -27.93 19.89 -10.14
N LEU A 178 -29.15 20.25 -9.73
CA LEU A 178 -29.72 21.58 -9.96
C LEU A 178 -29.84 22.42 -8.67
N PRO A 179 -29.55 23.74 -8.73
CA PRO A 179 -29.90 24.67 -7.68
C PRO A 179 -31.41 24.65 -7.36
N GLN A 180 -31.76 24.63 -6.07
CA GLN A 180 -33.14 24.43 -5.63
C GLN A 180 -34.10 25.57 -6.05
N ARG A 181 -33.56 26.78 -6.25
CA ARG A 181 -34.31 27.89 -6.86
C ARG A 181 -34.79 27.58 -8.27
N ILE A 182 -33.97 26.88 -9.07
CA ILE A 182 -34.31 26.47 -10.43
C ILE A 182 -35.36 25.36 -10.39
N PHE A 183 -35.17 24.36 -9.53
CA PHE A 183 -36.15 23.28 -9.37
C PHE A 183 -37.54 23.78 -8.94
N ARG A 184 -37.61 24.66 -7.93
CA ARG A 184 -38.89 25.28 -7.51
C ARG A 184 -39.56 26.06 -8.64
N LYS A 185 -38.77 26.77 -9.45
CA LYS A 185 -39.28 27.48 -10.62
C LYS A 185 -39.87 26.50 -11.65
N MET A 186 -39.15 25.41 -11.94
CA MET A 186 -39.62 24.38 -12.88
C MET A 186 -40.91 23.69 -12.40
N GLN A 187 -41.04 23.41 -11.10
CA GLN A 187 -42.29 22.87 -10.55
C GLN A 187 -43.46 23.85 -10.67
N LYS A 188 -43.21 25.14 -10.43
CA LYS A 188 -44.23 26.19 -10.53
C LYS A 188 -44.69 26.39 -11.97
N ASP A 189 -43.74 26.48 -12.90
CA ASP A 189 -44.01 26.58 -14.34
C ASP A 189 -44.76 25.34 -14.88
N ALA A 190 -44.49 24.15 -14.32
CA ALA A 190 -45.20 22.91 -14.68
C ALA A 190 -46.63 22.85 -14.11
N ALA A 191 -46.85 23.37 -12.90
CA ALA A 191 -48.19 23.48 -12.30
C ALA A 191 -49.07 24.48 -13.07
N GLU A 192 -48.53 25.65 -13.40
CA GLU A 192 -49.22 26.68 -14.19
C GLU A 192 -49.59 26.18 -15.60
N LYS A 193 -48.70 25.40 -16.24
CA LYS A 193 -49.01 24.74 -17.52
C LYS A 193 -50.11 23.69 -17.42
N LYS A 194 -50.19 22.94 -16.31
CA LYS A 194 -51.29 21.96 -16.12
C LYS A 194 -52.63 22.67 -15.92
N GLU A 195 -52.66 23.78 -15.18
CA GLU A 195 -53.88 24.59 -14.99
C GLU A 195 -54.36 25.23 -16.30
N ALA A 196 -53.44 25.70 -17.15
CA ALA A 196 -53.77 26.29 -18.46
C ALA A 196 -54.28 25.28 -19.51
N ILE A 197 -54.07 23.97 -19.31
CA ILE A 197 -54.57 22.92 -20.22
C ILE A 197 -55.93 22.36 -19.71
N THR A 198 -56.31 22.66 -18.47
CA THR A 198 -57.53 22.15 -17.84
C THR A 198 -58.69 23.18 -17.86
N ASN A 199 -58.43 24.41 -18.31
CA ASN A 199 -59.41 25.45 -18.64
C ASN A 199 -59.53 25.64 -20.15
#